data_AF-A0A2P2IKT9-F1
#
_entry.id   AF-A0A2P2IKT9-F1
#
_cell.length_a   1.000
_cell.length_b   1.000
_cell.length_c   1.000
_cell.angle_alpha   90.00
_cell.angle_beta   90.00
_cell.angle_gamma   90.00
#
_symmetry.space_group_name_H-M   'P 1'
#
loop_
_entity.id
_entity.type
_entity.pdbx_description
1 polymer ?
#
loop_
_entity_poly.entity_id
_entity_poly.type
_entity_poly.pdbx_seq_one_letter_code
_entity_poly.pdbx_strand_id
1 'polypeptide(L)'
;MTNICRGKAANHSTMVVNFSGTFSGLLEAERLHKHYVANKLGRAEFQKFSLNSSMRSSQETQSTPADKGESILYGYLGIAGDLDKLGIETKKQCVVKSKKEIEAVAEASFNI
;
A
#
# COMPACT_ATOMS: atom_id res chain seq x y z
N MET A 1 -3.66 -5.34 -16.64
CA MET A 1 -4.98 -5.00 -16.09
C MET A 1 -4.81 -4.73 -14.60
N THR A 2 -5.27 -3.59 -14.10
CA THR A 2 -5.16 -3.21 -12.69
C THR A 2 -6.51 -3.43 -12.02
N ASN A 3 -6.55 -4.24 -10.97
CA ASN A 3 -7.80 -4.53 -10.25
C ASN A 3 -7.77 -3.88 -8.87
N ILE A 4 -8.89 -3.29 -8.44
CA ILE A 4 -9.04 -2.65 -7.13
C ILE A 4 -9.95 -3.51 -6.25
N CYS A 5 -9.46 -3.95 -5.09
CA CYS A 5 -10.26 -4.65 -4.10
C CYS A 5 -10.51 -3.74 -2.89
N ARG A 6 -11.78 -3.60 -2.48
CA ARG A 6 -12.14 -2.87 -1.25
C ARG A 6 -11.89 -3.76 -0.02
N GLY A 7 -11.28 -3.21 1.02
CA GLY A 7 -11.16 -3.86 2.33
C GLY A 7 -12.52 -3.99 3.05
N LYS A 8 -12.54 -4.71 4.18
CA LYS A 8 -13.73 -4.85 5.04
C LYS A 8 -14.19 -3.47 5.53
N ALA A 9 -15.50 -3.25 5.66
CA ALA A 9 -16.09 -1.94 6.01
C ALA A 9 -15.54 -1.30 7.31
N ALA A 10 -14.99 -2.10 8.23
CA ALA A 10 -14.37 -1.63 9.48
C ALA A 10 -12.91 -1.12 9.31
N ASN A 11 -12.28 -1.28 8.14
CA ASN A 11 -10.84 -1.02 7.92
C ASN A 11 -10.53 0.35 7.29
N HIS A 12 -11.21 1.42 7.73
CA HIS A 12 -10.82 2.81 7.40
C HIS A 12 -10.63 3.10 5.89
N SER A 13 -11.56 2.67 5.03
CA SER A 13 -11.50 2.93 3.57
C SER A 13 -10.20 2.48 2.87
N THR A 14 -9.59 1.38 3.33
CA THR A 14 -8.38 0.82 2.69
C THR A 14 -8.72 0.03 1.42
N MET A 15 -7.94 0.23 0.37
CA MET A 15 -8.04 -0.49 -0.90
C MET A 15 -6.72 -1.20 -1.25
N VAL A 16 -6.83 -2.32 -1.95
CA VAL A 16 -5.69 -3.05 -2.51
C VAL A 16 -5.67 -2.83 -4.02
N VAL A 17 -4.51 -2.46 -4.55
CA VAL A 17 -4.26 -2.31 -5.98
C VAL A 17 -3.44 -3.50 -6.45
N ASN A 18 -4.04 -4.33 -7.30
CA ASN A 18 -3.39 -5.49 -7.88
C ASN A 18 -2.82 -5.14 -9.26
N PHE A 19 -1.51 -5.32 -9.42
CA PHE A 19 -0.80 -5.20 -10.68
C PHE A 19 -0.67 -6.57 -11.36
N SER A 20 -0.28 -6.60 -12.65
CA SER A 20 0.01 -7.86 -13.32
C SER A 20 1.17 -8.60 -12.61
N GLY A 21 1.09 -9.92 -12.54
CA GLY A 21 2.16 -10.78 -11.98
C GLY A 21 3.38 -10.90 -12.90
N THR A 22 3.83 -9.79 -13.48
CA THR A 22 4.93 -9.67 -14.45
C THR A 22 5.96 -8.67 -13.92
N PHE A 23 7.19 -8.69 -14.46
CA PHE A 23 8.20 -7.67 -14.11
C PHE A 23 7.73 -6.25 -14.42
N SER A 24 7.00 -6.05 -15.53
CA SER A 24 6.37 -4.77 -15.85
C SER A 24 5.33 -4.35 -14.80
N GLY A 25 4.54 -5.29 -14.29
CA GLY A 25 3.58 -5.00 -13.22
C GLY A 25 4.26 -4.62 -11.91
N LEU A 26 5.38 -5.25 -11.58
CA LEU A 26 6.21 -4.86 -10.43
C LEU A 26 6.79 -3.45 -10.60
N LEU A 27 7.31 -3.11 -11.78
CA LEU A 27 7.84 -1.79 -12.07
C LEU A 27 6.77 -0.68 -11.90
N GLU A 28 5.56 -0.93 -12.38
CA GLU A 28 4.43 -0.02 -12.21
C GLU A 28 4.04 0.13 -10.73
N ALA A 29 4.04 -0.97 -9.96
CA ALA A 29 3.80 -0.94 -8.52
C ALA A 29 4.86 -0.12 -7.77
N GLU A 30 6.13 -0.29 -8.12
CA GLU A 30 7.23 0.51 -7.57
C GLU A 30 7.13 1.98 -7.95
N ARG A 31 6.74 2.30 -9.19
CA ARG A 31 6.53 3.69 -9.63
C ARG A 31 5.44 4.36 -8.80
N LEU A 32 4.32 3.68 -8.59
CA LEU A 32 3.23 4.20 -7.77
C LEU A 32 3.67 4.40 -6.31
N HIS A 33 4.41 3.44 -5.74
CA HIS A 33 4.97 3.57 -4.40
C HIS A 33 5.89 4.79 -4.26
N LYS A 34 6.84 4.95 -5.19
CA LYS A 34 7.78 6.09 -5.23
C LYS A 34 7.02 7.42 -5.34
N HIS A 35 5.96 7.48 -6.14
CA HIS A 35 5.10 8.66 -6.25
C HIS A 35 4.51 9.07 -4.90
N TYR A 36 3.91 8.14 -4.15
CA TYR A 36 3.36 8.47 -2.83
C TYR A 36 4.42 8.88 -1.81
N VAL A 37 5.57 8.19 -1.78
CA VAL A 37 6.68 8.55 -0.90
C VAL A 37 7.22 9.94 -1.22
N ALA A 38 7.42 10.27 -2.50
CA ALA A 38 7.91 11.59 -2.93
C ALA A 38 6.97 12.74 -2.52
N ASN A 39 5.67 12.47 -2.44
CA ASN A 39 4.66 13.45 -2.04
C ASN A 39 4.40 13.48 -0.51
N LYS A 40 5.18 12.75 0.30
CA LYS A 40 4.94 12.61 1.77
C LYS A 40 3.56 12.02 2.08
N LEU A 41 3.10 11.11 1.22
CA LEU A 41 1.84 10.38 1.34
C LEU A 41 2.10 8.87 1.42
N GLY A 42 3.26 8.49 1.94
CA GLY A 42 3.70 7.11 2.09
C GLY A 42 3.18 6.44 3.37
N ARG A 43 3.73 5.24 3.63
CA ARG A 43 3.37 4.43 4.82
C ARG A 43 3.67 5.15 6.13
N ALA A 44 4.82 5.80 6.23
CA ALA A 44 5.27 6.44 7.48
C ALA A 44 4.31 7.58 7.88
N GLU A 45 3.85 8.34 6.89
CA GLU A 45 2.92 9.45 7.05
C GLU A 45 1.52 8.94 7.37
N PHE A 46 1.09 7.87 6.71
CA PHE A 46 -0.16 7.19 7.05
C PHE A 46 -0.18 6.67 8.49
N GLN A 47 0.91 6.03 8.94
CA GLN A 47 1.03 5.53 10.31
C GLN A 47 1.02 6.66 11.34
N LYS A 48 1.77 7.75 11.09
CA LYS A 48 1.76 8.93 11.95
C LYS A 48 0.38 9.56 12.06
N PHE A 49 -0.34 9.67 10.94
CA PHE A 49 -1.71 10.17 10.92
C PHE A 49 -2.65 9.26 11.73
N SER A 50 -2.58 7.94 11.52
CA SER A 50 -3.42 6.98 12.23
C SER A 50 -3.16 6.94 13.74
N LEU A 51 -1.92 7.13 14.17
CA LEU A 51 -1.58 7.21 15.59
C LEU A 51 -2.12 8.50 16.20
N ASN A 52 -1.87 9.64 15.53
CA ASN A 52 -2.35 10.93 16.01
C ASN A 52 -3.88 11.01 16.05
N SER A 53 -4.59 10.44 15.06
CA SER A 53 -6.06 10.44 15.06
C SER A 53 -6.64 9.65 16.23
N SER A 54 -6.00 8.54 16.64
CA SER A 54 -6.42 7.79 17.83
C SER A 54 -6.21 8.56 19.14
N MET A 55 -5.14 9.37 19.24
CA MET A 55 -4.87 10.26 20.38
C MET A 55 -5.76 11.52 20.41
N ARG A 56 -6.21 12.01 19.26
CA ARG A 56 -7.05 13.22 19.14
C ARG A 56 -8.49 13.05 19.62
N SER A 57 -8.87 11.86 20.08
CA SER A 57 -10.14 11.66 20.80
C SER A 57 -10.19 12.36 22.17
N SER A 58 -9.07 12.94 22.65
CA SER A 58 -8.98 13.48 24.02
C SER A 58 -8.73 14.98 24.18
N GLN A 59 -8.26 15.75 23.18
CA GLN A 59 -8.16 17.21 23.33
C GLN A 59 -7.88 17.97 22.04
N GLU A 60 -8.69 19.02 21.83
CA GLU A 60 -8.53 20.27 21.09
C GLU A 60 -8.01 20.33 19.64
N THR A 61 -8.66 21.24 18.94
CA THR A 61 -8.50 21.73 17.57
C THR A 61 -7.07 22.13 17.24
N GLN A 62 -6.33 21.23 16.58
CA GLN A 62 -5.28 21.64 15.65
C GLN A 62 -5.71 21.34 14.22
N SER A 63 -5.71 22.40 13.43
CA SER A 63 -6.08 22.46 12.03
C SER A 63 -5.26 21.45 11.24
N THR A 64 -5.90 20.36 10.84
CA THR A 64 -5.36 19.45 9.83
C THR A 64 -5.49 20.10 8.45
N PRO A 65 -4.69 19.69 7.44
CA PRO A 65 -4.87 20.11 6.05
C PRO A 65 -6.30 19.89 5.50
N ALA A 66 -7.13 19.10 6.22
CA ALA A 66 -8.54 18.87 5.97
C ALA A 66 -9.47 20.11 6.06
N ASP A 67 -8.95 21.29 6.39
CA ASP A 67 -9.71 22.55 6.26
C ASP A 67 -9.89 22.99 4.80
N LYS A 68 -9.33 22.22 3.86
CA LYS A 68 -9.66 22.27 2.43
C LYS A 68 -10.19 20.89 2.06
N GLY A 69 -11.40 20.83 1.51
CA GLY A 69 -12.21 19.62 1.28
C GLY A 69 -11.68 18.57 0.30
N GLU A 70 -10.37 18.30 0.27
CA GLU A 70 -9.74 17.28 -0.54
C GLU A 70 -9.48 16.02 0.29
N SER A 71 -10.04 14.89 -0.14
CA SER A 71 -9.74 13.58 0.44
C SER A 71 -8.31 13.17 0.08
N ILE A 72 -7.39 13.23 1.04
CA ILE A 72 -6.00 12.81 0.85
C ILE A 72 -5.92 11.27 0.82
N LEU A 73 -5.27 10.73 -0.20
CA LEU A 73 -4.98 9.29 -0.31
C LEU A 73 -3.51 9.03 0.03
N TYR A 74 -3.28 8.05 0.91
CA TYR A 74 -1.95 7.53 1.21
C TYR A 74 -1.74 6.21 0.46
N GLY A 75 -0.51 5.95 0.01
CA GLY A 75 -0.20 4.75 -0.77
C GLY A 75 1.22 4.24 -0.56
N TYR A 76 1.39 2.93 -0.62
CA TYR A 76 2.69 2.28 -0.46
C TYR A 76 2.67 0.86 -1.05
N LEU A 77 3.86 0.33 -1.37
CA LEU A 77 4.00 -1.07 -1.76
C LEU A 77 3.79 -1.97 -0.54
N GLY A 78 2.90 -2.94 -0.64
CA GLY A 78 2.59 -3.86 0.46
C GLY A 78 3.79 -4.71 0.86
N ILE A 79 4.00 -4.90 2.16
CA ILE A 79 5.02 -5.81 2.71
C ILE A 79 4.35 -7.03 3.37
N ALA A 80 5.15 -8.00 3.80
CA ALA A 80 4.65 -9.22 4.44
C ALA A 80 3.65 -8.95 5.59
N GLY A 81 3.93 -7.96 6.44
CA GLY A 81 3.04 -7.58 7.55
C GLY A 81 1.70 -6.94 7.14
N ASP A 82 1.52 -6.58 5.86
CA ASP A 82 0.23 -6.09 5.36
C ASP A 82 -0.65 -7.22 4.82
N LEU A 83 -0.07 -8.39 4.55
CA LEU A 83 -0.81 -9.57 4.11
C LEU A 83 -1.89 -9.92 5.13
N ASP A 84 -1.62 -9.71 6.42
CA ASP A 84 -2.57 -9.99 7.49
C ASP A 84 -3.86 -9.18 7.44
N LYS A 85 -3.83 -8.03 6.78
CA LYS A 85 -4.96 -7.11 6.63
C LYS A 85 -5.90 -7.51 5.50
N LEU A 86 -5.50 -8.45 4.64
CA LEU A 86 -6.29 -8.90 3.50
C LEU A 86 -7.36 -9.93 3.92
N GLY A 87 -8.39 -10.09 3.09
CA GLY A 87 -9.37 -11.16 3.26
C GLY A 87 -8.74 -12.54 3.02
N ILE A 88 -9.27 -13.58 3.68
CA ILE A 88 -8.73 -14.96 3.62
C ILE A 88 -8.56 -15.46 2.18
N GLU A 89 -9.55 -15.25 1.33
CA GLU A 89 -9.50 -15.69 -0.07
C GLU A 89 -8.42 -14.95 -0.88
N THR A 90 -8.21 -13.66 -0.63
CA THR A 90 -7.11 -12.90 -1.25
C THR A 90 -5.76 -13.41 -0.75
N LYS A 91 -5.62 -13.66 0.56
CA LYS A 91 -4.36 -14.19 1.13
C LYS A 91 -3.94 -15.51 0.48
N LYS A 92 -4.89 -16.42 0.22
CA LYS A 92 -4.63 -17.72 -0.42
C LYS A 92 -4.01 -17.60 -1.82
N GLN A 93 -4.25 -16.48 -2.51
CA GLN A 93 -3.74 -16.24 -3.86
C GLN A 93 -2.42 -15.46 -3.88
N CYS A 94 -1.88 -15.08 -2.72
CA CYS A 94 -0.66 -14.29 -2.61
C CYS A 94 0.54 -15.16 -2.23
N VAL A 95 1.70 -14.85 -2.82
CA VAL A 95 3.00 -15.39 -2.43
C VAL A 95 3.91 -14.24 -2.05
N VAL A 96 4.53 -14.33 -0.87
CA VAL A 96 5.54 -13.36 -0.44
C VAL A 96 6.89 -13.78 -1.03
N LYS A 97 7.55 -12.84 -1.71
CA LYS A 97 8.91 -13.02 -2.22
C LYS A 97 9.80 -11.87 -1.77
N SER A 98 11.04 -12.18 -1.45
CA SER A 98 12.09 -11.18 -1.25
C SER A 98 12.54 -10.59 -2.60
N LYS A 99 13.15 -9.40 -2.56
CA LYS A 99 13.74 -8.77 -3.75
C LYS A 99 14.75 -9.70 -4.44
N LYS A 100 15.58 -10.39 -3.64
CA LYS A 100 16.58 -11.33 -4.13
C LYS A 100 15.96 -12.51 -4.89
N GLU A 101 14.85 -13.06 -4.40
CA GLU A 101 14.14 -14.14 -5.11
C GLU A 101 13.54 -13.66 -6.43
N ILE A 102 13.03 -12.42 -6.48
CA ILE A 102 12.50 -11.82 -7.71
C ILE A 102 13.63 -11.62 -8.72
N GLU A 103 14.77 -11.07 -8.28
CA GLU A 103 15.97 -10.89 -9.11
C GLU A 103 16.47 -12.23 -9.65
N ALA A 104 16.53 -13.27 -8.80
CA ALA A 104 16.93 -14.61 -9.23
C ALA A 104 16.00 -15.20 -10.31
N VAL A 105 14.69 -14.97 -10.21
CA VAL A 105 13.72 -15.38 -11.25
C VAL A 105 13.95 -14.60 -12.54
N ALA A 106 14.27 -13.31 -12.45
CA ALA A 106 14.57 -12.48 -13.61
C ALA A 106 15.80 -13.02 -14.35
N GLU A 107 16.92 -13.18 -13.64
CA GLU A 107 18.18 -13.70 -14.19
C GLU A 107 18.01 -15.09 -14.81
N ALA A 108 17.26 -15.99 -14.16
CA ALA A 108 16.98 -17.31 -14.72
C ALA A 108 16.15 -17.24 -16.02
N SER A 109 15.31 -16.23 -16.18
CA SER A 109 14.47 -16.04 -17.37
C SER A 109 15.24 -15.50 -18.58
N PHE A 110 16.42 -14.89 -18.37
CA PHE A 110 17.28 -14.36 -19.44
C PHE A 110 18.37 -15.35 -19.92
N ASN A 111 18.56 -16.46 -19.21
CA ASN A 111 19.57 -17.48 -19.52
C ASN A 111 18.99 -18.70 -20.30
N ILE A 112 17.87 -18.50 -21.01
CA ILE A 112 17.19 -19.47 -21.90
C ILE A 112 17.11 -18.85 -23.29
#